data_AF-A0AAW5ETH7-F1
#
_entry.id   AF-A0AAW5ETH7-F1
#
_cell.length_a   1.000
_cell.length_b   1.000
_cell.length_c   1.000
_cell.angle_alpha   90.00
_cell.angle_beta   90.00
_cell.angle_gamma   90.00
#
_symmetry.space_group_name_H-M   'P 1'
#
loop_
_entity.id
_entity.type
_entity.pdbx_description
1 polymer ?
#
loop_
_entity_poly.entity_id
_entity_poly.type
_entity_poly.pdbx_seq_one_letter_code
_entity_poly.pdbx_strand_id
1 'polypeptide(L)'
;MNAPPDMTAPAPLSPPDCDLRGYEFMPLFGHRLFCGPLYTQCTDAEFRAALRLWWSAWNQVPAGSLPMEDRALATLADFGRDVRAWRRVRARALDGFVACSDGRLYHPLLAREATRAHVGRVRAQRRRNDDAERLRRWRGTRSDPPDTHPDPTPAKRVSSGVDRNSESESKSEPPAAPYAARPPVPGAATADMMPPDATRTRNMAAMVAQAGDLTGRGPRQARALVGQWMKMAGDDAATLGGVLHDACVLRPADPVAWVIASLRQRTGDGPAHARDTRLAAWDAIPDLHGI
;
A
#
# COMPACT_ATOMS: atom_id res chain seq x y z
N MET A 1 -42.84 -38.83 -18.67
CA MET A 1 -41.59 -38.73 -19.45
C MET A 1 -40.92 -37.42 -19.04
N ASN A 2 -39.98 -37.47 -18.10
CA ASN A 2 -39.19 -36.29 -17.73
C ASN A 2 -38.01 -36.19 -18.69
N ALA A 3 -37.89 -35.07 -19.38
CA ALA A 3 -36.73 -34.76 -20.22
C ALA A 3 -35.45 -34.81 -19.35
N PRO A 4 -34.32 -35.32 -19.87
CA PRO A 4 -33.05 -35.28 -19.16
C PRO A 4 -32.63 -33.82 -18.94
N PRO A 5 -32.00 -33.48 -17.79
CA PRO A 5 -31.48 -32.13 -17.57
C PRO A 5 -30.40 -31.82 -18.62
N ASP A 6 -30.47 -30.62 -19.20
CA ASP A 6 -29.56 -30.09 -20.24
C ASP A 6 -28.09 -30.47 -19.97
N MET A 7 -27.53 -31.36 -20.79
CA MET A 7 -26.11 -31.77 -20.73
C MET A 7 -25.17 -30.75 -21.40
N THR A 8 -25.57 -29.48 -21.52
CA THR A 8 -24.93 -28.49 -22.39
C THR A 8 -24.46 -27.22 -21.66
N ALA A 9 -24.78 -27.05 -20.37
CA ALA A 9 -24.29 -25.91 -19.60
C ALA A 9 -22.84 -26.12 -19.12
N PRO A 10 -21.96 -25.11 -19.19
CA PRO A 10 -20.59 -25.22 -18.70
C PRO A 10 -20.54 -25.46 -17.19
N ALA A 11 -19.47 -26.09 -16.72
CA ALA A 11 -19.18 -26.21 -15.30
C ALA A 11 -18.96 -24.82 -14.65
N PRO A 12 -19.16 -24.68 -13.33
CA PRO A 12 -18.90 -23.43 -12.61
C PRO A 12 -17.50 -22.86 -12.87
N LEU A 13 -17.42 -21.56 -13.14
CA LEU A 13 -16.17 -20.90 -13.56
C LEU A 13 -15.24 -20.51 -12.40
N SER A 14 -15.71 -20.65 -11.15
CA SER A 14 -14.87 -20.54 -9.96
C SER A 14 -15.21 -21.67 -8.97
N PRO A 15 -14.25 -22.08 -8.12
CA PRO A 15 -14.47 -23.14 -7.13
C PRO A 15 -15.65 -22.85 -6.18
N PRO A 16 -16.39 -23.87 -5.73
CA PRO A 16 -17.56 -23.68 -4.87
C PRO A 16 -17.25 -22.97 -3.53
N ASP A 17 -16.02 -23.11 -3.05
CA ASP A 17 -15.49 -22.53 -1.82
C ASP A 17 -14.76 -21.19 -2.04
N CYS A 18 -14.77 -20.65 -3.26
CA CYS A 18 -14.13 -19.39 -3.61
C CYS A 18 -14.82 -18.21 -2.90
N ASP A 19 -14.34 -17.87 -1.71
CA ASP A 19 -14.89 -16.79 -0.87
C ASP A 19 -13.96 -15.56 -0.83
N LEU A 20 -14.49 -14.45 -1.35
CA LEU A 20 -13.84 -13.13 -1.38
C LEU A 20 -14.57 -12.07 -0.56
N ARG A 21 -15.55 -12.45 0.27
CA ARG A 21 -16.21 -11.50 1.17
C ARG A 21 -15.17 -10.81 2.06
N GLY A 22 -15.36 -9.50 2.28
CA GLY A 22 -14.40 -8.65 2.99
C GLY A 22 -13.09 -8.38 2.23
N TYR A 23 -12.97 -8.76 0.96
CA TYR A 23 -11.85 -8.39 0.10
C TYR A 23 -12.25 -7.17 -0.74
N GLU A 24 -11.81 -5.98 -0.33
CA GLU A 24 -12.24 -4.72 -0.95
C GLU A 24 -11.64 -4.48 -2.34
N PHE A 25 -10.52 -5.13 -2.65
CA PHE A 25 -9.86 -4.97 -3.93
C PHE A 25 -10.49 -5.88 -5.00
N MET A 26 -11.24 -5.29 -5.93
CA MET A 26 -11.71 -5.95 -7.16
C MET A 26 -11.08 -5.28 -8.39
N PRO A 27 -10.38 -6.01 -9.28
CA PRO A 27 -9.79 -5.42 -10.47
C PRO A 27 -10.88 -5.08 -11.50
N LEU A 28 -11.12 -3.78 -11.73
CA LEU A 28 -12.11 -3.29 -12.70
C LEU A 28 -11.61 -3.25 -14.16
N PHE A 29 -10.30 -3.40 -14.38
CA PHE A 29 -9.67 -3.29 -15.70
C PHE A 29 -10.13 -2.03 -16.46
N GLY A 30 -9.86 -0.87 -15.88
CA GLY A 30 -10.43 0.42 -16.33
C GLY A 30 -10.35 0.65 -17.84
N HIS A 31 -9.22 0.36 -18.48
CA HIS A 31 -9.11 0.50 -19.94
C HIS A 31 -10.11 -0.39 -20.71
N ARG A 32 -10.24 -1.68 -20.34
CA ARG A 32 -11.22 -2.59 -20.96
C ARG A 32 -12.66 -2.18 -20.67
N LEU A 33 -12.93 -1.69 -19.46
CA LEU A 33 -14.26 -1.23 -19.08
C LEU A 33 -14.68 0.00 -19.89
N PHE A 34 -13.85 1.05 -19.88
CA PHE A 34 -14.20 2.35 -20.47
C PHE A 34 -14.02 2.43 -21.99
N CYS A 35 -13.20 1.56 -22.59
CA CYS A 35 -13.07 1.46 -24.05
C CYS A 35 -13.92 0.31 -24.64
N GLY A 36 -14.64 -0.45 -23.82
CA GLY A 36 -15.40 -1.62 -24.26
C GLY A 36 -16.84 -1.32 -24.72
N PRO A 37 -17.53 -2.34 -25.25
CA PRO A 37 -18.94 -2.25 -25.67
C PRO A 37 -19.88 -1.84 -24.52
N LEU A 38 -19.59 -2.30 -23.30
CA LEU A 38 -20.41 -1.98 -22.12
C LEU A 38 -20.50 -0.47 -21.89
N TYR A 39 -19.38 0.25 -21.93
CA TYR A 39 -19.38 1.71 -21.71
C TYR A 39 -19.91 2.50 -22.92
N THR A 40 -19.65 2.02 -24.13
CA THR A 40 -20.02 2.73 -25.37
C THR A 40 -21.49 2.54 -25.77
N GLN A 41 -22.14 1.45 -25.36
CA GLN A 41 -23.49 1.09 -25.81
C GLN A 41 -24.56 1.14 -24.70
N CYS A 42 -24.17 1.16 -23.43
CA CYS A 42 -25.14 1.18 -22.34
C CYS A 42 -25.65 2.58 -22.04
N THR A 43 -26.91 2.64 -21.61
CA THR A 43 -27.46 3.78 -20.87
C THR A 43 -26.86 3.87 -19.47
N ASP A 44 -26.97 5.05 -18.83
CA ASP A 44 -26.51 5.25 -17.45
C ASP A 44 -27.11 4.25 -16.45
N ALA A 45 -28.37 3.88 -16.65
CA ALA A 45 -29.07 2.90 -15.81
C ALA A 45 -28.52 1.48 -16.00
N GLU A 46 -28.24 1.08 -17.24
CA GLU A 46 -27.64 -0.22 -17.57
C GLU A 46 -26.20 -0.31 -17.06
N PHE A 47 -25.39 0.74 -17.26
CA PHE A 47 -24.00 0.76 -16.81
C PHE A 47 -23.89 0.71 -15.28
N ARG A 48 -24.70 1.51 -14.56
CA ARG A 48 -24.78 1.44 -13.09
C ARG A 48 -25.17 0.04 -12.62
N ALA A 49 -26.18 -0.57 -13.26
CA ALA A 49 -26.63 -1.91 -12.92
C ALA A 49 -25.53 -2.96 -13.16
N ALA A 50 -24.84 -2.91 -14.29
CA ALA A 50 -23.73 -3.79 -14.61
C ALA A 50 -22.61 -3.70 -13.56
N LEU A 51 -22.17 -2.49 -13.21
CA LEU A 51 -21.11 -2.28 -12.22
C LEU A 51 -21.51 -2.78 -10.82
N ARG A 52 -22.77 -2.52 -10.42
CA ARG A 52 -23.34 -3.06 -9.17
C ARG A 52 -23.36 -4.59 -9.16
N LEU A 53 -23.72 -5.22 -10.28
CA LEU A 53 -23.73 -6.67 -10.42
C LEU A 53 -22.33 -7.27 -10.44
N TRP A 54 -21.34 -6.61 -11.05
CA TRP A 54 -19.95 -7.06 -11.00
C TRP A 54 -19.41 -7.08 -9.57
N TRP A 55 -19.64 -5.99 -8.83
CA TRP A 55 -19.27 -5.92 -7.41
C TRP A 55 -20.02 -6.95 -6.57
N SER A 56 -21.32 -7.11 -6.83
CA SER A 56 -22.13 -8.12 -6.15
C SER A 56 -21.59 -9.53 -6.41
N ALA A 57 -21.24 -9.84 -7.67
CA ALA A 57 -20.71 -11.13 -8.07
C ALA A 57 -19.39 -11.45 -7.37
N TRP A 58 -18.51 -10.46 -7.23
CA TRP A 58 -17.26 -10.59 -6.48
C TRP A 58 -17.46 -10.99 -5.01
N ASN A 59 -18.57 -10.56 -4.41
CA ASN A 59 -18.90 -10.81 -3.00
C ASN A 59 -19.81 -12.03 -2.77
N GLN A 60 -20.23 -12.73 -3.83
CA GLN A 60 -20.94 -14.00 -3.70
C GLN A 60 -20.00 -15.14 -3.29
N VAL A 61 -20.59 -16.25 -2.86
CA VAL A 61 -19.92 -17.54 -2.75
C VAL A 61 -20.70 -18.51 -3.64
N PRO A 62 -20.13 -18.96 -4.77
CA PRO A 62 -18.77 -18.70 -5.27
C PRO A 62 -18.54 -17.27 -5.79
N ALA A 63 -17.36 -16.71 -5.57
CA ALA A 63 -17.02 -15.37 -6.07
C ALA A 63 -16.91 -15.35 -7.60
N GLY A 64 -17.40 -14.27 -8.21
CA GLY A 64 -17.56 -14.14 -9.66
C GLY A 64 -18.88 -14.71 -10.21
N SER A 65 -19.79 -15.13 -9.33
CA SER A 65 -21.11 -15.67 -9.70
C SER A 65 -22.27 -14.79 -9.21
N LEU A 66 -23.45 -14.95 -9.79
CA LEU A 66 -24.70 -14.32 -9.38
C LEU A 66 -25.84 -15.35 -9.33
N PRO A 67 -26.87 -15.12 -8.50
CA PRO A 67 -28.12 -15.88 -8.60
C PRO A 67 -28.82 -15.61 -9.94
N MET A 68 -29.62 -16.55 -10.41
CA MET A 68 -30.37 -16.41 -11.67
C MET A 68 -31.73 -15.70 -11.50
N GLU A 69 -32.27 -15.71 -10.28
CA GLU A 69 -33.60 -15.18 -9.95
C GLU A 69 -33.68 -13.66 -10.12
N ASP A 70 -34.66 -13.19 -10.91
CA ASP A 70 -34.84 -11.76 -11.25
C ASP A 70 -35.03 -10.87 -10.02
N ARG A 71 -35.70 -11.34 -8.97
CA ARG A 71 -35.89 -10.58 -7.72
C ARG A 71 -34.57 -10.36 -6.98
N ALA A 72 -33.71 -11.38 -6.95
CA ALA A 72 -32.40 -11.28 -6.33
C ALA A 72 -31.51 -10.33 -7.14
N LEU A 73 -31.49 -10.50 -8.48
CA LEU A 73 -30.75 -9.64 -9.38
C LEU A 73 -31.20 -8.18 -9.32
N ALA A 74 -32.51 -7.91 -9.27
CA ALA A 74 -33.04 -6.56 -9.10
C ALA A 74 -32.55 -5.91 -7.80
N THR A 75 -32.47 -6.67 -6.71
CA THR A 75 -31.93 -6.18 -5.44
C THR A 75 -30.44 -5.88 -5.53
N LEU A 76 -29.65 -6.78 -6.11
CA LEU A 76 -28.20 -6.60 -6.30
C LEU A 76 -27.85 -5.45 -7.25
N ALA A 77 -28.69 -5.23 -8.26
CA ALA A 77 -28.56 -4.15 -9.25
C ALA A 77 -29.15 -2.80 -8.78
N ASP A 78 -29.57 -2.69 -7.51
CA ASP A 78 -30.07 -1.45 -6.89
C ASP A 78 -31.47 -0.99 -7.39
N PHE A 79 -32.27 -1.91 -7.90
CA PHE A 79 -33.69 -1.69 -8.22
C PHE A 79 -34.64 -2.15 -7.09
N GLY A 80 -34.13 -2.93 -6.14
CA GLY A 80 -34.90 -3.45 -5.02
C GLY A 80 -36.08 -4.31 -5.47
N ARG A 81 -37.31 -3.87 -5.17
CA ARG A 81 -38.56 -4.57 -5.53
C ARG A 81 -39.09 -4.22 -6.92
N ASP A 82 -38.52 -3.23 -7.61
CA ASP A 82 -38.96 -2.85 -8.95
C ASP A 82 -38.36 -3.77 -10.04
N VAL A 83 -38.88 -4.99 -10.09
CA VAL A 83 -38.48 -6.00 -11.08
C VAL A 83 -38.82 -5.56 -12.52
N ARG A 84 -39.84 -4.71 -12.70
CA ARG A 84 -40.20 -4.20 -14.03
C ARG A 84 -39.13 -3.27 -14.57
N ALA A 85 -38.61 -2.35 -13.75
CA ALA A 85 -37.49 -1.51 -14.12
C ALA A 85 -36.21 -2.32 -14.36
N TRP A 86 -35.90 -3.29 -13.49
CA TRP A 86 -34.78 -4.20 -13.68
C TRP A 86 -34.83 -4.92 -15.03
N ARG A 87 -35.97 -5.49 -15.41
CA ARG A 87 -36.11 -6.24 -16.67
C ARG A 87 -35.80 -5.43 -17.92
N ARG A 88 -35.98 -4.09 -17.88
CA ARG A 88 -35.64 -3.21 -19.01
C ARG A 88 -34.13 -3.11 -19.24
N VAL A 89 -33.32 -3.20 -18.18
CA VAL A 89 -31.85 -3.07 -18.25
C VAL A 89 -31.13 -4.43 -18.19
N ARG A 90 -31.84 -5.49 -17.79
CA ARG A 90 -31.29 -6.82 -17.50
C ARG A 90 -30.36 -7.36 -18.58
N ALA A 91 -30.76 -7.25 -19.85
CA ALA A 91 -30.01 -7.82 -20.96
C ALA A 91 -28.61 -7.19 -21.07
N ARG A 92 -28.49 -5.87 -20.97
CA ARG A 92 -27.20 -5.16 -21.01
C ARG A 92 -26.43 -5.29 -19.70
N ALA A 93 -27.12 -5.27 -18.56
CA ALA A 93 -26.49 -5.37 -17.25
C ALA A 93 -25.83 -6.75 -16.99
N LEU A 94 -26.36 -7.81 -17.63
CA LEU A 94 -25.83 -9.17 -17.57
C LEU A 94 -24.99 -9.56 -18.80
N ASP A 95 -24.62 -8.60 -19.64
CA ASP A 95 -23.76 -8.89 -20.79
C ASP A 95 -22.44 -9.53 -20.33
N GLY A 96 -22.02 -10.59 -21.02
CA GLY A 96 -20.85 -11.40 -20.64
C GLY A 96 -21.04 -12.40 -19.50
N PHE A 97 -22.22 -12.47 -18.85
CA PHE A 97 -22.52 -13.54 -17.89
C PHE A 97 -23.00 -14.82 -18.61
N VAL A 98 -22.55 -15.97 -18.10
CA VAL A 98 -22.82 -17.30 -18.64
C VAL A 98 -23.53 -18.15 -17.58
N ALA A 99 -24.65 -18.76 -17.94
CA ALA A 99 -25.32 -19.73 -17.06
C ALA A 99 -24.52 -21.02 -16.98
N CYS A 100 -24.20 -21.46 -15.75
CA CYS A 100 -23.45 -22.68 -15.50
C CYS A 100 -24.35 -23.79 -14.92
N SER A 101 -23.83 -25.02 -14.91
CA SER A 101 -24.55 -26.23 -14.50
C SER A 101 -25.01 -26.24 -13.03
N ASP A 102 -24.50 -25.32 -12.19
CA ASP A 102 -24.89 -25.16 -10.79
C ASP A 102 -26.08 -24.19 -10.60
N GLY A 103 -26.68 -23.72 -11.68
CA GLY A 103 -27.84 -22.82 -11.63
C GLY A 103 -27.47 -21.36 -11.32
N ARG A 104 -26.20 -20.97 -11.50
CA ARG A 104 -25.72 -19.60 -11.28
C ARG A 104 -25.22 -18.97 -12.58
N LEU A 105 -25.18 -17.64 -12.60
CA LEU A 105 -24.60 -16.85 -13.69
C LEU A 105 -23.16 -16.48 -13.34
N TYR A 106 -22.20 -16.76 -14.22
CA TYR A 106 -20.80 -16.44 -14.01
C TYR A 106 -20.29 -15.46 -15.05
N HIS A 107 -19.51 -14.47 -14.62
CA HIS A 107 -18.76 -13.64 -15.55
C HIS A 107 -17.34 -14.23 -15.70
N PRO A 108 -16.91 -14.73 -16.87
CA PRO A 108 -15.65 -15.47 -17.02
C PRO A 108 -14.42 -14.72 -16.50
N LEU A 109 -14.33 -13.41 -16.78
CA LEU A 109 -13.25 -12.57 -16.29
C LEU A 109 -13.27 -12.41 -14.77
N LEU A 110 -14.44 -12.14 -14.15
CA LEU A 110 -14.53 -12.00 -12.69
C LEU A 110 -14.24 -13.33 -11.99
N ALA A 111 -14.75 -14.45 -12.50
CA ALA A 111 -14.53 -15.78 -11.95
C ALA A 111 -13.04 -16.18 -11.99
N ARG A 112 -12.34 -15.88 -13.09
CA ARG A 112 -10.90 -16.09 -13.21
C ARG A 112 -10.11 -15.27 -12.21
N GLU A 113 -10.36 -13.97 -12.12
CA GLU A 113 -9.64 -13.11 -11.16
C GLU A 113 -10.02 -13.42 -9.71
N ALA A 114 -11.26 -13.81 -9.46
CA ALA A 114 -11.72 -14.23 -8.14
C ALA A 114 -10.98 -15.49 -7.69
N THR A 115 -10.84 -16.48 -8.57
CA THR A 115 -10.07 -17.70 -8.29
C THR A 115 -8.61 -17.36 -7.95
N ARG A 116 -7.96 -16.47 -8.72
CA ARG A 116 -6.59 -16.01 -8.44
C ARG A 116 -6.48 -15.31 -7.09
N ALA A 117 -7.39 -14.38 -6.80
CA ALA A 117 -7.42 -13.65 -5.53
C ALA A 117 -7.66 -14.61 -4.35
N HIS A 118 -8.55 -15.58 -4.50
CA HIS A 118 -8.86 -16.57 -3.47
C HIS A 118 -7.66 -17.47 -3.17
N VAL A 119 -6.97 -17.98 -4.19
CA VAL A 119 -5.71 -18.72 -4.03
C VAL A 119 -4.66 -17.88 -3.29
N GLY A 120 -4.54 -16.59 -3.65
CA GLY A 120 -3.67 -15.65 -2.95
C GLY A 120 -4.03 -15.49 -1.47
N ARG A 121 -5.32 -15.31 -1.17
CA ARG A 121 -5.85 -15.19 0.20
C ARG A 121 -5.57 -16.45 1.03
N VAL A 122 -5.84 -17.63 0.49
CA VAL A 122 -5.58 -18.91 1.17
C VAL A 122 -4.08 -19.08 1.47
N ARG A 123 -3.20 -18.76 0.50
CA ARG A 123 -1.74 -18.80 0.71
C ARG A 123 -1.29 -17.81 1.80
N ALA A 124 -1.80 -16.59 1.78
CA ALA A 124 -1.47 -15.59 2.79
C ALA A 124 -1.98 -15.98 4.18
N GLN A 125 -3.17 -16.60 4.26
CA GLN A 125 -3.72 -17.10 5.51
C GLN A 125 -2.88 -18.25 6.08
N ARG A 126 -2.46 -19.19 5.24
CA ARG A 126 -1.56 -20.30 5.65
C ARG A 126 -0.25 -19.76 6.21
N ARG A 127 0.43 -18.87 5.49
CA ARG A 127 1.67 -18.22 5.98
C ARG A 127 1.48 -17.54 7.34
N ARG A 128 0.40 -16.77 7.50
CA ARG A 128 0.08 -16.11 8.78
C ARG A 128 -0.15 -17.12 9.91
N ASN A 129 -0.81 -18.24 9.63
CA ASN A 129 -1.04 -19.29 10.61
C ASN A 129 0.27 -20.00 10.98
N ASP A 130 1.11 -20.34 9.99
CA ASP A 130 2.40 -21.00 10.19
C ASP A 130 3.36 -20.11 11.00
N ASP A 131 3.39 -18.81 10.71
CA ASP A 131 4.19 -17.84 11.46
C ASP A 131 3.67 -17.67 12.89
N ALA A 132 2.34 -17.63 13.08
CA ALA A 132 1.74 -17.58 14.41
C ALA A 132 2.06 -18.84 15.22
N GLU A 133 2.04 -20.02 14.60
CA GLU A 133 2.41 -21.28 15.24
C GLU A 133 3.90 -21.33 15.59
N ARG A 134 4.78 -20.93 14.65
CA ARG A 134 6.22 -20.80 14.89
C ARG A 134 6.50 -19.90 16.09
N LEU A 135 5.84 -18.74 16.16
CA LEU A 135 6.00 -17.79 17.25
C LEU A 135 5.49 -18.35 18.58
N ARG A 136 4.37 -19.09 18.57
CA ARG A 136 3.85 -19.80 19.77
C ARG A 136 4.84 -20.84 20.28
N ARG A 137 5.40 -21.67 19.39
CA ARG A 137 6.42 -22.68 19.74
C ARG A 137 7.68 -22.03 20.32
N TRP A 138 8.19 -20.96 19.69
CA TRP A 138 9.35 -20.21 20.17
C TRP A 138 9.13 -19.57 21.57
N ARG A 139 7.92 -19.07 21.84
CA ARG A 139 7.55 -18.55 23.18
C ARG A 139 7.45 -19.66 24.23
N GLY A 140 6.95 -20.83 23.85
CA GLY A 140 6.87 -22.00 24.72
C GLY A 140 8.26 -22.46 25.19
N THR A 141 9.20 -22.63 24.26
CA THR A 141 10.58 -23.06 24.56
C THR A 141 11.39 -22.07 25.41
N ARG A 142 10.93 -20.82 25.54
CA ARG A 142 11.61 -19.76 26.32
C ARG A 142 10.96 -19.54 27.69
N SER A 143 9.80 -20.14 27.93
CA SER A 143 9.12 -20.08 29.23
C SER A 143 9.57 -21.19 30.19
N ASP A 144 10.40 -22.13 29.73
CA ASP A 144 11.15 -23.03 30.59
C ASP A 144 12.43 -22.30 31.04
N PRO A 145 12.54 -21.85 32.30
CA PRO A 145 13.80 -21.31 32.79
C PRO A 145 14.81 -22.47 32.88
N PRO A 146 16.07 -22.29 32.48
CA PRO A 146 17.11 -23.19 32.97
C PRO A 146 17.12 -23.09 34.50
N ASP A 147 17.06 -24.21 35.20
CA ASP A 147 17.30 -24.32 36.64
C ASP A 147 18.67 -23.71 36.95
N THR A 148 18.67 -22.41 37.22
CA THR A 148 19.87 -21.64 37.57
C THR A 148 19.76 -21.38 39.06
N HIS A 149 20.57 -22.10 39.83
CA HIS A 149 20.81 -21.80 41.24
C HIS A 149 21.05 -20.30 41.43
N PRO A 150 20.42 -19.65 42.43
CA PRO A 150 20.62 -18.23 42.66
C PRO A 150 21.97 -18.01 43.34
N ASP A 151 22.93 -17.46 42.60
CA ASP A 151 24.09 -16.79 43.18
C ASP A 151 23.72 -15.31 43.42
N PRO A 152 23.82 -14.77 44.66
CA PRO A 152 23.29 -13.45 44.97
C PRO A 152 24.31 -12.36 44.63
N THR A 153 24.12 -11.68 43.49
CA THR A 153 24.83 -10.43 43.17
C THR A 153 23.88 -9.22 43.35
N PRO A 154 24.27 -8.13 44.04
CA PRO A 154 23.30 -7.12 44.49
C PRO A 154 22.81 -6.20 43.36
N ALA A 155 21.49 -6.07 43.26
CA ALA A 155 20.79 -5.20 42.33
C ALA A 155 20.92 -3.70 42.71
N LYS A 156 21.45 -2.89 41.80
CA LYS A 156 21.39 -1.42 41.87
C LYS A 156 20.01 -0.94 41.43
N ARG A 157 19.17 -0.65 42.42
CA ARG A 157 17.85 -0.01 42.31
C ARG A 157 18.00 1.43 41.80
N VAL A 158 17.34 1.78 40.70
CA VAL A 158 16.94 3.17 40.42
C VAL A 158 15.44 3.19 40.12
N SER A 159 14.77 4.03 40.90
CA SER A 159 13.33 4.16 41.08
C SER A 159 12.62 4.73 39.86
N SER A 160 11.43 4.22 39.59
CA SER A 160 10.32 4.91 38.93
C SER A 160 9.82 6.08 39.78
N GLY A 161 9.41 7.17 39.14
CA GLY A 161 8.73 8.32 39.75
C GLY A 161 8.32 9.30 38.64
N VAL A 162 7.11 9.17 38.10
CA VAL A 162 5.90 9.96 38.42
C VAL A 162 5.81 11.26 37.61
N ASP A 163 4.72 11.32 36.85
CA ASP A 163 4.17 12.46 36.12
C ASP A 163 4.02 13.71 37.01
N ARG A 164 4.24 14.89 36.41
CA ARG A 164 3.34 16.03 36.65
C ARG A 164 3.50 17.15 35.61
N ASN A 165 2.31 17.49 35.11
CA ASN A 165 1.89 18.62 34.31
C ASN A 165 2.46 19.98 34.76
N SER A 166 2.81 20.84 33.81
CA SER A 166 2.82 22.31 33.95
C SER A 166 2.64 22.97 32.59
N GLU A 167 1.40 23.31 32.26
CA GLU A 167 1.07 24.38 31.33
C GLU A 167 1.48 25.72 31.93
N SER A 168 2.08 26.58 31.11
CA SER A 168 2.02 28.02 31.30
C SER A 168 2.15 28.70 29.93
N GLU A 169 1.01 29.07 29.35
CA GLU A 169 0.90 30.16 28.38
C GLU A 169 1.37 31.47 29.04
N SER A 170 2.15 32.29 28.30
CA SER A 170 1.73 33.66 27.94
C SER A 170 2.86 34.47 27.29
N LYS A 171 2.60 34.87 26.03
CA LYS A 171 2.65 36.24 25.48
C LYS A 171 3.96 37.05 25.63
N SER A 172 4.57 37.42 24.50
CA SER A 172 4.73 38.82 23.99
C SER A 172 5.88 38.95 22.98
N GLU A 173 5.63 39.65 21.89
CA GLU A 173 6.58 40.14 20.86
C GLU A 173 6.55 41.69 20.87
N PRO A 174 7.39 42.44 20.12
CA PRO A 174 8.86 42.66 20.16
C PRO A 174 9.22 44.13 20.57
N PRO A 175 10.50 44.59 20.50
CA PRO A 175 10.90 45.35 19.30
C PRO A 175 12.40 45.35 18.89
N ALA A 176 12.61 45.68 17.60
CA ALA A 176 13.69 46.44 16.96
C ALA A 176 15.18 46.01 17.01
N ALA A 177 15.75 45.88 15.80
CA ALA A 177 17.16 45.78 15.49
C ALA A 177 17.96 47.06 15.79
N PRO A 178 19.31 46.98 15.83
CA PRO A 178 20.04 47.61 14.73
C PRO A 178 21.23 46.81 14.17
N TYR A 179 21.59 47.25 12.97
CA TYR A 179 22.61 46.80 12.03
C TYR A 179 24.06 46.82 12.57
N ALA A 180 24.88 45.86 12.09
CA ALA A 180 26.34 45.85 11.85
C ALA A 180 26.95 44.50 12.30
N ALA A 181 27.81 43.79 11.58
CA ALA A 181 28.55 44.05 10.35
C ALA A 181 28.86 42.68 9.68
N ARG A 182 28.95 42.68 8.34
CA ARG A 182 29.52 41.58 7.55
C ARG A 182 31.01 41.38 7.88
N PRO A 183 31.50 40.14 8.08
CA PRO A 183 32.89 39.80 7.75
C PRO A 183 33.01 39.39 6.28
N PRO A 184 34.23 39.46 5.71
CA PRO A 184 34.44 39.43 4.26
C PRO A 184 34.31 38.02 3.69
N VAL A 185 33.90 37.96 2.43
CA VAL A 185 34.01 36.78 1.57
C VAL A 185 35.50 36.51 1.33
N PRO A 186 36.06 35.34 1.66
CA PRO A 186 37.29 34.88 1.03
C PRO A 186 36.90 34.31 -0.34
N GLY A 187 37.50 34.90 -1.36
CA GLY A 187 37.25 34.60 -2.76
C GLY A 187 37.46 33.13 -3.12
N ALA A 188 36.93 32.81 -4.29
CA ALA A 188 37.09 31.55 -4.99
C ALA A 188 38.55 31.07 -4.97
N ALA A 189 38.82 30.09 -4.11
CA ALA A 189 39.90 29.16 -4.35
C ALA A 189 39.35 28.08 -5.28
N THR A 190 39.95 27.99 -6.46
CA THR A 190 39.69 26.97 -7.47
C THR A 190 39.79 25.57 -6.88
N ALA A 191 38.96 24.67 -7.38
CA ALA A 191 38.69 23.33 -6.84
C ALA A 191 39.85 22.31 -6.90
N ASP A 192 41.10 22.74 -7.11
CA ASP A 192 42.26 21.87 -7.25
C ASP A 192 43.32 22.19 -6.19
N MET A 193 43.10 21.68 -4.97
CA MET A 193 44.06 21.24 -3.93
C MET A 193 43.45 21.44 -2.53
N MET A 194 42.62 20.50 -2.09
CA MET A 194 42.30 20.32 -0.66
C MET A 194 42.33 18.85 -0.30
N PRO A 195 42.79 18.48 0.91
CA PRO A 195 42.78 17.08 1.34
C PRO A 195 41.34 16.58 1.43
N PRO A 196 41.02 15.41 0.84
CA PRO A 196 39.65 14.91 0.68
C PRO A 196 38.88 14.75 2.02
N ASP A 197 39.58 14.57 3.14
CA ASP A 197 38.98 14.39 4.46
C ASP A 197 38.38 15.69 5.04
N ALA A 198 38.92 16.86 4.69
CA ALA A 198 38.42 18.15 5.17
C ALA A 198 37.07 18.51 4.51
N THR A 199 36.93 18.22 3.21
CA THR A 199 35.68 18.42 2.45
C THR A 199 34.59 17.47 2.93
N ARG A 200 34.92 16.20 3.18
CA ARG A 200 34.00 15.20 3.73
C ARG A 200 33.48 15.60 5.12
N THR A 201 34.36 16.10 5.99
CA THR A 201 34.00 16.52 7.35
C THR A 201 33.08 17.75 7.35
N ARG A 202 33.33 18.71 6.45
CA ARG A 202 32.49 19.91 6.27
C ARG A 202 31.10 19.57 5.74
N ASN A 203 31.00 18.64 4.78
CA ASN A 203 29.74 18.19 4.22
C ASN A 203 28.88 17.47 5.28
N MET A 204 29.50 16.62 6.10
CA MET A 204 28.80 15.94 7.20
C MET A 204 28.28 16.93 8.26
N ALA A 205 29.07 17.95 8.61
CA ALA A 205 28.62 18.99 9.55
C ALA A 205 27.42 19.78 9.02
N ALA A 206 27.43 20.14 7.72
CA ALA A 206 26.32 20.84 7.07
C ALA A 206 25.04 19.98 7.04
N MET A 207 25.14 18.69 6.74
CA MET A 207 24.01 17.76 6.74
C MET A 207 23.39 17.59 8.14
N VAL A 208 24.22 17.56 9.19
CA VAL A 208 23.74 17.46 10.58
C VAL A 208 22.99 18.73 10.99
N ALA A 209 23.46 19.91 10.57
CA ALA A 209 22.73 21.16 10.80
C ALA A 209 21.38 21.16 10.08
N GLN A 210 21.36 20.83 8.78
CA GLN A 210 20.12 20.75 7.99
C GLN A 210 19.11 19.75 8.57
N ALA A 211 19.56 18.57 8.99
CA ALA A 211 18.70 17.58 9.63
C ALA A 211 18.14 18.07 10.98
N GLY A 212 18.93 18.83 11.74
CA GLY A 212 18.50 19.47 12.99
C GLY A 212 17.40 20.51 12.74
N ASP A 213 17.63 21.42 11.80
CA ASP A 213 16.68 22.49 11.45
C ASP A 213 15.37 21.96 10.85
N LEU A 214 15.47 20.85 10.12
CA LEU A 214 14.32 20.19 9.48
C LEU A 214 13.46 19.42 10.50
N THR A 215 14.08 18.75 11.48
CA THR A 215 13.37 17.84 12.40
C THR A 215 13.14 18.41 13.81
N GLY A 216 13.72 19.57 14.11
CA GLY A 216 13.70 20.18 15.45
C GLY A 216 14.52 19.40 16.50
N ARG A 217 15.36 18.45 16.07
CA ARG A 217 16.12 17.57 16.97
C ARG A 217 17.50 18.13 17.27
N GLY A 218 17.96 17.93 18.51
CA GLY A 218 19.30 18.33 18.93
C GLY A 218 20.43 17.64 18.14
N PRO A 219 21.65 18.20 18.17
CA PRO A 219 22.75 17.83 17.27
C PRO A 219 23.19 16.36 17.37
N ARG A 220 23.01 15.73 18.53
CA ARG A 220 23.31 14.29 18.72
C ARG A 220 22.32 13.40 17.97
N GLN A 221 21.03 13.72 18.02
CA GLN A 221 19.99 12.95 17.35
C GLN A 221 20.00 13.21 15.84
N ALA A 222 20.25 14.45 15.42
CA ALA A 222 20.43 14.79 14.00
C ALA A 222 21.62 14.03 13.39
N ARG A 223 22.75 13.93 14.10
CA ARG A 223 23.91 13.13 13.66
C ARG A 223 23.58 11.64 13.51
N ALA A 224 22.78 11.07 14.42
CA ALA A 224 22.35 9.68 14.31
C ALA A 224 21.46 9.44 13.08
N LEU A 225 20.54 10.35 12.78
CA LEU A 225 19.68 10.28 11.59
C LEU A 225 20.49 10.39 10.30
N VAL A 226 21.40 11.36 10.21
CA VAL A 226 22.28 11.52 9.04
C VAL A 226 23.12 10.27 8.82
N GLY A 227 23.64 9.65 9.89
CA GLY A 227 24.37 8.38 9.79
C GLY A 227 23.52 7.22 9.28
N GLN A 228 22.25 7.15 9.68
CA GLN A 228 21.30 6.15 9.15
C GLN A 228 20.99 6.40 7.67
N TRP A 229 20.73 7.65 7.29
CA TRP A 229 20.42 8.03 5.92
C TRP A 229 21.61 7.89 4.97
N MET A 230 22.84 8.12 5.45
CA MET A 230 24.06 7.92 4.69
C MET A 230 24.24 6.44 4.29
N LYS A 231 23.96 5.52 5.22
CA LYS A 231 23.93 4.08 4.93
C LYS A 231 22.86 3.71 3.90
N MET A 232 21.68 4.33 3.99
CA MET A 232 20.60 4.12 3.01
C MET A 232 20.95 4.69 1.63
N ALA A 233 21.77 5.73 1.58
CA ALA A 233 22.28 6.34 0.35
C ALA A 233 23.50 5.59 -0.23
N GLY A 234 23.96 4.49 0.36
CA GLY A 234 25.16 3.78 -0.08
C GLY A 234 26.46 4.56 0.14
N ASP A 235 26.52 5.36 1.21
CA ASP A 235 27.62 6.28 1.54
C ASP A 235 27.84 7.42 0.52
N ASP A 236 26.84 7.68 -0.33
CA ASP A 236 26.83 8.83 -1.24
C ASP A 236 26.34 10.10 -0.55
N ALA A 237 27.31 10.91 -0.12
CA ALA A 237 27.07 12.20 0.52
C ALA A 237 26.47 13.25 -0.45
N ALA A 238 26.67 13.15 -1.77
CA ALA A 238 26.10 14.10 -2.71
C ALA A 238 24.59 13.88 -2.83
N THR A 239 24.17 12.61 -2.94
CA THR A 239 22.76 12.23 -3.02
C THR A 239 21.99 12.59 -1.75
N LEU A 240 22.53 12.28 -0.57
CA LEU A 240 21.89 12.67 0.69
C LEU A 240 21.84 14.20 0.86
N GLY A 241 22.87 14.92 0.40
CA GLY A 241 22.92 16.38 0.49
C GLY A 241 21.81 17.05 -0.34
N GLY A 242 21.59 16.56 -1.56
CA GLY A 242 20.50 17.03 -2.41
C GLY A 242 19.12 16.77 -1.79
N VAL A 243 18.90 15.57 -1.22
CA VAL A 243 17.62 15.22 -0.58
C VAL A 243 17.35 16.09 0.66
N LEU A 244 18.37 16.37 1.47
CA LEU A 244 18.20 17.25 2.64
C LEU A 244 17.92 18.70 2.23
N HIS A 245 18.57 19.19 1.17
CA HIS A 245 18.26 20.50 0.61
C HIS A 245 16.81 20.59 0.13
N ASP A 246 16.35 19.61 -0.64
CA ASP A 246 14.97 19.54 -1.15
C ASP A 246 13.96 19.49 0.01
N ALA A 247 14.25 18.73 1.07
CA ALA A 247 13.40 18.66 2.26
C ALA A 247 13.31 20.00 3.01
N CYS A 248 14.43 20.74 3.12
CA CYS A 248 14.45 22.07 3.72
C CYS A 248 13.63 23.09 2.91
N VAL A 249 13.64 22.99 1.57
CA VAL A 249 12.85 23.87 0.69
C VAL A 249 11.36 23.54 0.78
N LEU A 250 10.99 22.26 0.74
CA LEU A 250 9.59 21.81 0.66
C LEU A 250 8.88 21.76 2.02
N ARG A 251 9.63 21.72 3.13
CA ARG A 251 9.12 21.66 4.52
C ARG A 251 7.96 20.66 4.68
N PRO A 252 8.17 19.37 4.36
CA PRO A 252 7.14 18.34 4.46
C PRO A 252 6.64 18.17 5.90
N ALA A 253 5.36 17.77 6.05
CA ALA A 253 4.73 17.58 7.36
C ALA A 253 5.41 16.49 8.22
N ASP A 254 5.97 15.45 7.59
CA ASP A 254 6.87 14.49 8.23
C ASP A 254 8.20 14.44 7.47
N PRO A 255 9.22 15.19 7.92
CA PRO A 255 10.49 15.27 7.22
C PRO A 255 11.33 13.99 7.28
N VAL A 256 11.17 13.18 8.32
CA VAL A 256 11.93 11.92 8.45
C VAL A 256 11.41 10.90 7.46
N ALA A 257 10.08 10.72 7.39
CA ALA A 257 9.46 9.82 6.43
C ALA A 257 9.71 10.26 4.99
N TRP A 258 9.67 11.57 4.72
CA TRP A 258 9.92 12.12 3.39
C TRP A 258 11.35 11.86 2.91
N VAL A 259 12.36 12.13 3.74
CA VAL A 259 13.77 11.88 3.39
C VAL A 259 14.01 10.39 3.13
N ILE A 260 13.46 9.50 3.96
CA ILE A 260 13.55 8.04 3.77
C ILE A 260 12.93 7.61 2.43
N ALA A 261 11.76 8.14 2.09
CA ALA A 261 11.08 7.82 0.83
C ALA A 261 11.87 8.32 -0.38
N SER A 262 12.38 9.56 -0.33
CA SER A 262 13.18 10.17 -1.39
C SER A 262 14.51 9.44 -1.61
N LEU A 263 15.18 9.00 -0.54
CA LEU A 263 16.40 8.20 -0.65
C LEU A 263 16.14 6.85 -1.31
N ARG A 264 15.10 6.12 -0.88
CA ARG A 264 14.73 4.83 -1.48
C ARG A 264 14.42 4.97 -2.97
N GLN A 265 13.75 6.04 -3.38
CA GLN A 265 13.47 6.29 -4.80
C GLN A 265 14.75 6.52 -5.61
N ARG A 266 15.75 7.22 -5.07
CA ARG A 266 17.00 7.55 -5.78
C ARG A 266 18.04 6.43 -5.74
N THR A 267 17.99 5.54 -4.76
CA THR A 267 18.90 4.37 -4.67
C THR A 267 18.33 3.10 -5.31
N GLY A 268 17.16 3.17 -5.96
CA GLY A 268 16.55 2.05 -6.67
C GLY A 268 15.74 1.08 -5.80
N ASP A 269 15.67 1.33 -4.49
CA ASP A 269 14.96 0.48 -3.50
C ASP A 269 13.54 1.01 -3.18
N GLY A 270 13.02 1.87 -4.05
CA GLY A 270 11.78 2.61 -3.86
C GLY A 270 10.56 1.93 -4.50
N PRO A 271 9.33 2.27 -4.06
CA PRO A 271 8.10 1.75 -4.65
C PRO A 271 7.91 2.12 -6.13
N ALA A 272 8.72 3.05 -6.67
CA ALA A 272 8.79 3.36 -8.10
C ALA A 272 9.43 2.22 -8.91
N HIS A 273 10.51 1.61 -8.41
CA HIS A 273 11.11 0.45 -9.08
C HIS A 273 10.15 -0.74 -9.07
N ALA A 274 9.44 -0.96 -7.95
CA ALA A 274 8.37 -1.96 -7.89
C ALA A 274 7.16 -1.64 -8.80
N ARG A 275 6.92 -0.36 -9.13
CA ARG A 275 5.91 0.03 -10.14
C ARG A 275 6.42 -0.24 -11.56
N ASP A 276 7.68 0.03 -11.85
CA ASP A 276 8.29 -0.27 -13.16
C ASP A 276 8.42 -1.78 -13.41
N THR A 277 8.83 -2.57 -12.42
CA THR A 277 8.83 -4.04 -12.54
C THR A 277 7.41 -4.59 -12.71
N ARG A 278 6.42 -3.92 -12.08
CA ARG A 278 5.01 -4.29 -12.22
C ARG A 278 4.49 -3.92 -13.61
N LEU A 279 4.83 -2.76 -14.17
CA LEU A 279 4.47 -2.37 -15.55
C LEU A 279 5.16 -3.26 -16.59
N ALA A 280 6.45 -3.58 -16.43
CA ALA A 280 7.15 -4.52 -17.31
C ALA A 280 6.53 -5.93 -17.30
N ALA A 281 5.94 -6.35 -16.18
CA ALA A 281 5.17 -7.59 -16.10
C ALA A 281 3.82 -7.53 -16.83
N TRP A 282 3.25 -6.35 -17.06
CA TRP A 282 2.06 -6.16 -17.91
C TRP A 282 2.42 -6.15 -19.41
N ASP A 283 3.58 -5.62 -19.78
CA ASP A 283 4.08 -5.64 -21.17
C ASP A 283 4.49 -7.05 -21.64
N ALA A 284 4.76 -7.97 -20.70
CA ALA A 284 5.06 -9.38 -20.99
C ALA A 284 3.82 -10.26 -21.23
N ILE A 285 2.61 -9.70 -21.17
CA ILE A 285 1.38 -10.42 -21.54
C ILE A 285 1.27 -10.38 -23.07
N PRO A 286 1.30 -11.53 -23.77
CA PRO A 286 1.16 -11.55 -25.22
C PRO A 286 -0.13 -10.88 -25.66
N ASP A 287 -0.04 -10.04 -26.70
CA ASP A 287 -1.15 -9.31 -27.27
C ASP A 287 -2.18 -10.32 -27.84
N LEU A 288 -3.30 -10.50 -27.13
CA LEU A 288 -4.38 -11.39 -27.51
C LEU A 288 -5.34 -10.67 -28.47
N HIS A 289 -4.82 -10.24 -29.61
CA HIS A 289 -5.65 -9.95 -30.77
C HIS A 289 -5.98 -11.29 -31.46
N GLY A 290 -7.12 -11.87 -31.11
CA GLY A 290 -7.72 -12.99 -31.83
C GLY A 290 -8.02 -14.24 -31.01
N ILE A 291 -8.89 -14.12 -30.00
CA ILE A 291 -9.83 -15.18 -29.55
C ILE A 291 -11.14 -14.50 -29.16
#